data_AF-A0A0G4N9A8-F1
#
_entry.id   AF-A0A0G4N9A8-F1
#
_cell.length_a   1.000
_cell.length_b   1.000
_cell.length_c   1.000
_cell.angle_alpha   90.00
_cell.angle_beta   90.00
_cell.angle_gamma   90.00
#
_symmetry.space_group_name_H-M   'P 1'
#
loop_
_entity.id
_entity.type
_entity.pdbx_description
1 polymer ?
#
loop_
_entity_poly.entity_id
_entity_poly.type
_entity_poly.pdbx_seq_one_letter_code
_entity_poly.pdbx_strand_id
1 'polypeptide(L)'
;MVKLASTFAPRRPTSALRYAIAAVFLISLFCYLGPGGHQIPSFSYKPPKTHDGVNDDASPKKAAPPLPRQSGHPIDDLIKKAEATFDDMMAREARTVEDAAKAYRERRGRHPPPGFETWFNFAKNKRSIVVEDFFDQIHHDLEPFWGIEPYRIRKEAASYEMFITVRDGFANTTSDWFWTQIWLDLFRTIEDMLPDMDIALNPMDEPRMVVPWEDMAQYMEKA
;
A
#
# COMPACT_ATOMS: atom_id res chain seq x y z
N MET A 1 41.22 17.66 55.34
CA MET A 1 41.71 17.83 53.96
C MET A 1 42.65 16.68 53.64
N VAL A 2 42.15 15.64 52.96
CA VAL A 2 42.96 14.49 52.53
C VAL A 2 42.67 14.28 51.05
N LYS A 3 43.67 14.51 50.21
CA LYS A 3 43.66 14.13 48.78
C LYS A 3 44.03 12.65 48.70
N LEU A 4 43.13 11.83 48.18
CA LEU A 4 43.45 10.47 47.71
C LEU A 4 43.50 10.51 46.18
N ALA A 5 44.71 10.39 45.65
CA ALA A 5 44.93 10.10 44.24
C ALA A 5 44.57 8.63 43.98
N SER A 6 43.74 8.38 42.97
CA SER A 6 43.47 7.05 42.45
C SER A 6 44.00 6.98 41.02
N THR A 7 45.17 6.39 40.85
CA THR A 7 45.74 6.01 39.56
C THR A 7 45.37 4.55 39.29
N PHE A 8 44.36 4.33 38.47
CA PHE A 8 44.13 3.02 37.82
C PHE A 8 44.55 3.11 36.35
N ALA A 9 45.51 2.29 35.95
CA ALA A 9 45.86 2.09 34.55
C ALA A 9 44.74 1.30 33.82
N PRO A 10 44.41 1.62 32.56
CA PRO A 10 43.33 0.96 31.84
C PRO A 10 43.70 -0.50 31.52
N ARG A 11 43.00 -1.44 32.16
CA ARG A 11 43.00 -2.86 31.81
C ARG A 11 41.95 -3.11 30.72
N ARG A 12 42.34 -3.01 29.45
CA ARG A 12 41.81 -3.78 28.28
C ARG A 12 42.38 -3.17 26.98
N PRO A 13 42.80 -3.98 25.99
CA PRO A 13 43.13 -3.46 24.67
C PRO A 13 41.88 -2.78 24.10
N THR A 14 42.06 -1.56 23.58
CA THR A 14 41.01 -0.70 23.06
C THR A 14 40.16 -1.43 22.02
N SER A 15 38.83 -1.33 22.17
CA SER A 15 37.83 -1.91 21.28
C SER A 15 38.09 -1.62 19.78
N ALA A 16 38.74 -0.50 19.49
CA ALA A 16 39.20 -0.10 18.17
C ALA A 16 40.05 -1.18 17.45
N LEU A 17 40.94 -1.88 18.16
CA LEU A 17 41.82 -2.89 17.53
C LEU A 17 41.03 -4.13 17.09
N ARG A 18 39.96 -4.49 17.81
CA ARG A 18 39.09 -5.61 17.47
C ARG A 18 38.26 -5.33 16.21
N TYR A 19 37.74 -4.11 16.08
CA TYR A 19 36.99 -3.70 14.90
C TYR A 19 37.89 -3.51 13.68
N ALA A 20 39.14 -3.05 13.87
CA ALA A 20 40.09 -2.92 12.77
C ALA A 20 40.41 -4.29 12.11
N ILE A 21 40.60 -5.34 12.91
CA ILE A 21 40.86 -6.69 12.39
C ILE A 21 39.63 -7.23 11.64
N ALA A 22 38.42 -7.05 12.19
CA ALA A 22 37.19 -7.48 11.54
C ALA A 22 36.95 -6.73 10.20
N ALA A 23 37.22 -5.43 10.16
CA ALA A 23 37.08 -4.62 8.95
C ALA A 23 38.04 -5.08 7.84
N VAL A 24 39.31 -5.34 8.17
CA VAL A 24 40.30 -5.84 7.19
C VAL A 24 39.89 -7.21 6.65
N PHE A 25 39.35 -8.09 7.51
CA PHE A 25 38.90 -9.40 7.09
C PHE A 25 37.68 -9.34 6.15
N LEU A 26 36.71 -8.47 6.43
CA LEU A 26 35.54 -8.26 5.58
C LEU A 26 35.90 -7.62 4.23
N ILE A 27 36.82 -6.64 4.23
CA ILE A 27 37.31 -6.01 3.00
C ILE A 27 38.09 -7.03 2.15
N SER A 28 38.95 -7.83 2.77
CA SER A 28 39.67 -8.89 2.06
C SER A 28 38.72 -9.93 1.49
N LEU A 29 37.67 -10.32 2.23
CA LEU A 29 36.66 -11.27 1.75
C LEU A 29 35.86 -10.69 0.58
N PHE A 30 35.49 -9.41 0.64
CA PHE A 30 34.80 -8.71 -0.45
C PHE A 30 35.68 -8.58 -1.70
N CYS A 31 37.00 -8.33 -1.55
CA CYS A 31 37.92 -8.32 -2.68
C CYS A 31 38.19 -9.73 -3.25
N TYR A 32 38.11 -10.78 -2.42
CA TYR A 32 38.35 -12.16 -2.86
C TYR A 32 37.12 -12.83 -3.47
N LEU A 33 35.91 -12.45 -3.01
CA LEU A 33 34.63 -12.97 -3.51
C LEU A 33 33.91 -11.98 -4.44
N GLY A 34 34.46 -10.79 -4.64
CA GLY A 34 33.92 -9.78 -5.54
C GLY A 34 33.89 -10.32 -6.97
N PRO A 35 32.75 -10.24 -7.68
CA PRO A 35 32.59 -10.83 -8.99
C PRO A 35 33.59 -10.19 -9.96
N GLY A 36 34.48 -11.01 -10.52
CA GLY A 36 35.26 -10.65 -11.70
C GLY A 36 34.31 -10.08 -12.75
N GLY A 37 34.63 -8.87 -13.22
CA GLY A 37 33.72 -8.00 -13.97
C GLY A 37 32.86 -8.74 -14.97
N HIS A 38 31.58 -8.92 -14.64
CA HIS A 38 30.59 -9.31 -15.64
C HIS A 38 30.39 -8.10 -16.55
N GLN A 39 30.92 -8.20 -17.77
CA GLN A 39 30.54 -7.32 -18.87
C GLN A 39 29.01 -7.40 -19.01
N ILE A 40 28.34 -6.30 -18.68
CA ILE A 40 26.94 -6.11 -19.05
C ILE A 40 26.92 -6.16 -20.59
N PRO A 41 26.14 -7.06 -21.23
CA PRO A 41 26.04 -7.06 -22.67
C PRO A 41 25.45 -5.72 -23.10
N SER A 42 26.24 -4.90 -23.79
CA SER A 42 25.76 -3.66 -24.38
C SER A 42 24.79 -4.00 -25.49
N PHE A 43 23.49 -3.85 -25.22
CA PHE A 43 22.47 -3.99 -26.24
C PHE A 43 22.55 -2.78 -27.19
N SER A 44 23.21 -2.96 -28.33
CA SER A 44 23.26 -1.96 -29.39
C SER A 44 21.97 -2.03 -30.20
N TYR A 45 21.03 -1.11 -29.92
CA TYR A 45 19.85 -0.96 -30.76
C TYR A 45 20.27 -0.44 -32.14
N LYS A 46 20.06 -1.27 -33.18
CA LYS A 46 20.15 -0.80 -34.57
C LYS A 46 18.77 -0.29 -34.98
N PRO A 47 18.62 1.01 -35.29
CA PRO A 47 17.37 1.50 -35.84
C PRO A 47 17.03 0.76 -37.14
N PRO A 48 15.73 0.61 -37.48
CA PRO A 48 15.34 0.03 -38.75
C PRO A 48 15.95 0.86 -39.87
N LYS A 49 16.46 0.19 -40.90
CA LYS A 49 16.87 0.88 -42.13
C LYS A 49 15.64 1.60 -42.67
N THR A 50 15.69 2.92 -42.75
CA THR A 50 14.83 3.69 -43.63
C THR A 50 14.92 3.04 -45.01
N HIS A 51 13.78 2.62 -45.55
CA HIS A 51 13.70 2.22 -46.94
C HIS A 51 13.90 3.49 -47.78
N ASP A 52 15.15 3.82 -48.07
CA ASP A 52 15.50 4.71 -49.16
C ASP A 52 15.26 3.94 -50.46
N GLY A 53 14.41 4.48 -51.32
CA GLY A 53 14.20 3.99 -52.68
C GLY A 53 12.82 3.36 -52.90
N VAL A 54 11.83 4.22 -53.14
CA VAL A 54 10.72 3.83 -54.02
C VAL A 54 11.33 3.65 -55.41
N ASN A 55 11.42 2.41 -55.88
CA ASN A 55 11.63 2.12 -57.30
C ASN A 55 10.26 2.21 -57.99
N ASP A 56 10.07 3.26 -58.80
CA ASP A 56 8.86 3.55 -59.58
C ASP A 56 8.73 2.64 -60.82
N ASP A 57 8.82 1.32 -60.66
CA ASP A 57 8.69 0.38 -61.78
C ASP A 57 7.84 -0.85 -61.43
N ALA A 58 6.62 -0.59 -60.96
CA ALA A 58 5.58 -1.60 -60.87
C ALA A 58 4.30 -1.10 -61.56
N SER A 59 4.00 -1.67 -62.73
CA SER A 59 2.68 -1.59 -63.37
C SER A 59 1.55 -1.82 -62.35
N PRO A 60 0.39 -1.14 -62.50
CA PRO A 60 -0.64 -1.12 -61.47
C PRO A 60 -1.23 -2.52 -61.31
N LYS A 61 -0.87 -3.21 -60.23
CA LYS A 61 -1.60 -4.40 -59.78
C LYS A 61 -3.00 -3.93 -59.42
N LYS A 62 -3.99 -4.48 -60.12
CA LYS A 62 -5.43 -4.25 -59.92
C LYS A 62 -5.71 -4.20 -58.41
N ALA A 63 -6.20 -3.06 -57.93
CA ALA A 63 -6.44 -2.84 -56.51
C ALA A 63 -7.31 -3.99 -55.96
N ALA A 64 -6.83 -4.63 -54.89
CA ALA A 64 -7.65 -5.57 -54.14
C ALA A 64 -8.96 -4.86 -53.74
N PRO A 65 -10.11 -5.57 -53.67
CA PRO A 65 -11.34 -4.99 -53.18
C PRO A 65 -11.06 -4.30 -51.84
N PRO A 66 -11.65 -3.12 -51.57
CA PRO A 66 -11.50 -2.48 -50.27
C PRO A 66 -11.84 -3.51 -49.20
N LEU A 67 -10.93 -3.73 -48.26
CA LEU A 67 -11.25 -4.52 -47.07
C LEU A 67 -12.56 -3.94 -46.51
N PRO A 68 -13.54 -4.79 -46.14
CA PRO A 68 -14.78 -4.28 -45.56
C PRO A 68 -14.39 -3.34 -44.41
N ARG A 69 -14.88 -2.10 -44.45
CA ARG A 69 -14.67 -1.16 -43.34
C ARG A 69 -15.17 -1.87 -42.09
N GLN A 70 -14.25 -2.30 -41.24
CA GLN A 70 -14.61 -2.77 -39.92
C GLN A 70 -15.33 -1.61 -39.25
N SER A 71 -16.60 -1.82 -38.93
CA SER A 71 -17.45 -0.82 -38.32
C SER A 71 -17.02 -0.63 -36.87
N GLY A 72 -16.59 0.59 -36.53
CA GLY A 72 -16.23 1.02 -35.16
C GLY A 72 -14.75 0.78 -34.82
N HIS A 73 -14.14 1.74 -34.14
CA HIS A 73 -12.79 1.58 -33.60
C HIS A 73 -12.88 0.74 -32.31
N PRO A 74 -11.97 -0.21 -32.01
CA PRO A 74 -12.05 -1.04 -30.80
C PRO A 74 -12.13 -0.25 -29.48
N ILE A 75 -11.61 0.98 -29.46
CA ILE A 75 -11.75 1.90 -28.32
C ILE A 75 -13.22 2.25 -28.06
N ASP A 76 -14.07 2.35 -29.08
CA ASP A 76 -15.48 2.68 -28.92
C ASP A 76 -16.20 1.61 -28.08
N ASP A 77 -15.85 0.34 -28.27
CA ASP A 77 -16.40 -0.76 -27.49
C ASP A 77 -15.88 -0.77 -26.05
N LEU A 78 -14.61 -0.40 -25.85
CA LEU A 78 -14.04 -0.22 -24.50
C LEU A 78 -14.71 0.93 -23.75
N ILE A 79 -14.98 2.05 -24.43
CA ILE A 79 -15.69 3.20 -23.86
C ILE A 79 -17.10 2.79 -23.45
N LYS A 80 -17.88 2.18 -24.36
CA LYS A 80 -19.25 1.71 -24.04
C LYS A 80 -19.26 0.74 -22.86
N LYS A 81 -18.30 -0.16 -22.80
CA LYS A 81 -18.18 -1.10 -21.68
C LYS A 81 -17.86 -0.39 -20.36
N ALA A 82 -16.95 0.58 -20.39
CA ALA A 82 -16.60 1.37 -19.22
C ALA A 82 -17.79 2.20 -18.73
N GLU A 83 -18.51 2.87 -19.63
CA GLU A 83 -19.74 3.62 -19.32
C GLU A 83 -20.80 2.71 -18.69
N ALA A 84 -21.08 1.56 -19.30
CA ALA A 84 -22.05 0.60 -18.75
C ALA A 84 -21.64 0.08 -17.35
N THR A 85 -20.35 -0.18 -17.14
CA THR A 85 -19.83 -0.62 -15.83
C THR A 85 -19.96 0.49 -14.79
N PHE A 86 -19.66 1.74 -15.17
CA PHE A 86 -19.81 2.90 -14.31
C PHE A 86 -21.28 3.15 -13.94
N ASP A 87 -22.19 3.09 -14.92
CA ASP A 87 -23.62 3.29 -14.70
C ASP A 87 -24.21 2.21 -13.79
N ASP A 88 -23.84 0.94 -13.98
CA ASP A 88 -24.24 -0.16 -13.10
C ASP A 88 -23.72 0.00 -11.66
N MET A 89 -22.48 0.46 -11.51
CA MET A 89 -21.90 0.75 -10.20
C MET A 89 -22.62 1.91 -9.51
N MET A 90 -22.92 2.97 -10.25
CA MET A 90 -23.64 4.15 -9.74
C MET A 90 -25.11 3.86 -9.44
N ALA A 91 -25.74 2.95 -10.17
CA ALA A 91 -27.12 2.51 -9.90
C ALA A 91 -27.28 1.81 -8.54
N ARG A 92 -26.18 1.36 -7.94
CA ARG A 92 -26.13 0.72 -6.62
C ARG A 92 -25.89 1.69 -5.46
N GLU A 93 -25.94 3.00 -5.71
CA GLU A 93 -25.88 4.03 -4.68
C GLU A 93 -27.00 3.84 -3.64
N ALA A 94 -26.62 3.75 -2.37
CA ALA A 94 -27.54 3.78 -1.24
C ALA A 94 -27.83 5.22 -0.80
N ARG A 95 -29.12 5.58 -0.74
CA ARG A 95 -29.58 6.93 -0.37
C ARG A 95 -30.18 7.03 1.04
N THR A 96 -30.49 5.88 1.63
CA THR A 96 -31.01 5.73 2.99
C THR A 96 -30.13 4.78 3.79
N VAL A 97 -30.20 4.88 5.12
CA VAL A 97 -29.44 4.00 6.02
C VAL A 97 -29.90 2.55 5.85
N GLU A 98 -31.20 2.36 5.61
CA GLU A 98 -31.84 1.07 5.38
C GLU A 98 -31.33 0.42 4.09
N ASP A 99 -31.24 1.18 3.00
CA ASP A 99 -30.69 0.71 1.73
C ASP A 99 -29.21 0.32 1.87
N ALA A 100 -28.42 1.17 2.54
CA ALA A 100 -27.00 0.90 2.80
C ALA A 100 -26.83 -0.35 3.67
N ALA A 101 -27.63 -0.49 4.72
CA ALA A 101 -27.60 -1.66 5.59
C ALA A 101 -28.07 -2.93 4.84
N LYS A 102 -29.01 -2.82 3.90
CA LYS A 102 -29.43 -3.94 3.04
C LYS A 102 -28.30 -4.35 2.10
N ALA A 103 -27.69 -3.40 1.38
CA ALA A 103 -26.56 -3.67 0.49
C ALA A 103 -25.38 -4.29 1.25
N TYR A 104 -25.07 -3.77 2.45
CA TYR A 104 -24.05 -4.33 3.33
C TYR A 104 -24.35 -5.79 3.69
N ARG A 105 -25.60 -6.12 4.10
CA ARG A 105 -25.96 -7.52 4.42
C ARG A 105 -25.86 -8.43 3.20
N GLU A 106 -26.31 -7.96 2.04
CA GLU A 106 -26.26 -8.72 0.78
C GLU A 106 -24.81 -9.00 0.35
N ARG A 107 -23.90 -8.03 0.50
CA ARG A 107 -22.50 -8.18 0.08
C ARG A 107 -21.63 -8.87 1.13
N ARG A 108 -21.83 -8.56 2.41
CA ARG A 108 -20.96 -8.99 3.52
C ARG A 108 -21.50 -10.19 4.31
N GLY A 109 -22.74 -10.60 4.08
CA GLY A 109 -23.36 -11.74 4.78
C GLY A 109 -23.56 -11.53 6.29
N ARG A 110 -23.49 -10.29 6.78
CA ARG A 110 -23.57 -9.96 8.22
C ARG A 110 -24.23 -8.61 8.44
N HIS A 111 -24.65 -8.34 9.69
CA HIS A 111 -25.21 -7.04 10.05
C HIS A 111 -24.14 -5.94 10.03
N PRO A 112 -24.50 -4.69 9.68
CA PRO A 112 -23.59 -3.56 9.78
C PRO A 112 -23.05 -3.38 11.21
N PRO A 113 -21.81 -2.87 11.37
CA PRO A 113 -21.19 -2.70 12.68
C PRO A 113 -21.90 -1.63 13.52
N PRO A 114 -21.64 -1.58 14.85
CA PRO A 114 -22.06 -0.46 15.68
C PRO A 114 -21.59 0.89 15.10
N GLY A 115 -22.44 1.92 15.16
CA GLY A 115 -22.13 3.24 14.61
C GLY A 115 -22.35 3.38 13.09
N PHE A 116 -22.85 2.36 12.40
CA PHE A 116 -23.09 2.41 10.94
C PHE A 116 -24.04 3.54 10.52
N GLU A 117 -25.12 3.78 11.26
CA GLU A 117 -26.04 4.90 10.99
C GLU A 117 -25.34 6.25 11.16
N THR A 118 -24.54 6.42 12.22
CA THR A 118 -23.75 7.63 12.47
C THR A 118 -22.79 7.89 11.30
N TRP A 119 -22.08 6.86 10.86
CA TRP A 119 -21.20 6.93 9.69
C TRP A 119 -21.96 7.28 8.41
N PHE A 120 -23.09 6.65 8.14
CA PHE A 120 -23.88 6.92 6.93
C PHE A 120 -24.39 8.37 6.91
N ASN A 121 -24.88 8.85 8.06
CA ASN A 121 -25.33 10.23 8.20
C ASN A 121 -24.18 11.22 8.02
N PHE A 122 -22.99 10.93 8.56
CA PHE A 122 -21.78 11.72 8.31
C PHE A 122 -21.45 11.78 6.80
N ALA A 123 -21.39 10.63 6.13
CA ALA A 123 -21.10 10.54 4.70
C ALA A 123 -22.11 11.35 3.87
N LYS A 124 -23.40 11.21 4.16
CA LYS A 124 -24.49 11.97 3.52
C LYS A 124 -24.36 13.47 3.74
N ASN A 125 -24.05 13.91 4.96
CA ASN A 125 -23.85 15.33 5.28
C ASN A 125 -22.66 15.93 4.52
N LYS A 126 -21.63 15.12 4.23
CA LYS A 126 -20.50 15.48 3.38
C LYS A 126 -20.76 15.35 1.88
N ARG A 127 -21.98 14.98 1.47
CA ARG A 127 -22.38 14.71 0.08
C ARG A 127 -21.53 13.62 -0.58
N SER A 128 -21.13 12.62 0.22
CA SER A 128 -20.39 11.46 -0.27
C SER A 128 -21.36 10.49 -0.95
N ILE A 129 -20.91 9.87 -2.03
CA ILE A 129 -21.63 8.80 -2.73
C ILE A 129 -21.35 7.50 -1.97
N VAL A 130 -22.40 6.79 -1.57
CA VAL A 130 -22.28 5.54 -0.81
C VAL A 130 -22.66 4.37 -1.70
N VAL A 131 -21.67 3.65 -2.21
CA VAL A 131 -21.83 2.37 -2.91
C VAL A 131 -21.06 1.32 -2.13
N GLU A 132 -21.72 0.22 -1.73
CA GLU A 132 -21.10 -0.81 -0.87
C GLU A 132 -19.83 -1.41 -1.50
N ASP A 133 -19.76 -1.48 -2.83
CA ASP A 133 -18.58 -1.89 -3.60
C ASP A 133 -17.31 -1.09 -3.28
N PHE A 134 -17.43 0.19 -2.94
CA PHE A 134 -16.27 1.05 -2.66
C PHE A 134 -15.51 0.61 -1.40
N PHE A 135 -16.14 -0.19 -0.54
CA PHE A 135 -15.58 -0.62 0.75
C PHE A 135 -14.96 -2.03 0.69
N ASP A 136 -14.89 -2.65 -0.48
CA ASP A 136 -14.26 -3.97 -0.64
C ASP A 136 -12.82 -4.01 -0.17
N GLN A 137 -12.06 -2.95 -0.45
CA GLN A 137 -10.67 -2.84 -0.06
C GLN A 137 -10.51 -2.90 1.47
N ILE A 138 -11.42 -2.25 2.24
CA ILE A 138 -11.38 -2.28 3.71
C ILE A 138 -11.52 -3.72 4.21
N HIS A 139 -12.41 -4.51 3.60
CA HIS A 139 -12.58 -5.90 4.00
C HIS A 139 -11.40 -6.76 3.59
N HIS A 140 -10.91 -6.61 2.36
CA HIS A 140 -9.72 -7.31 1.88
C HIS A 140 -8.50 -7.09 2.78
N ASP A 141 -8.29 -5.84 3.22
CA ASP A 141 -7.13 -5.47 4.06
C ASP A 141 -7.27 -5.95 5.52
N LEU A 142 -8.50 -6.00 6.04
CA LEU A 142 -8.76 -6.35 7.44
C LEU A 142 -9.01 -7.84 7.69
N GLU A 143 -9.49 -8.58 6.68
CA GLU A 143 -9.85 -10.00 6.79
C GLU A 143 -8.71 -10.87 7.35
N PRO A 144 -7.43 -10.74 6.93
CA PRO A 144 -6.34 -11.53 7.51
C PRO A 144 -6.17 -11.33 9.02
N PHE A 145 -6.54 -10.16 9.55
CA PHE A 145 -6.42 -9.85 10.97
C PHE A 145 -7.49 -10.53 11.82
N TRP A 146 -8.58 -11.04 11.24
CA TRP A 146 -9.59 -11.81 11.97
C TRP A 146 -9.06 -13.18 12.40
N GLY A 147 -8.11 -13.74 11.65
CA GLY A 147 -7.37 -14.95 12.01
C GLY A 147 -6.22 -14.75 13.00
N ILE A 148 -5.98 -13.52 13.48
CA ILE A 148 -4.89 -13.16 14.40
C ILE A 148 -5.45 -12.87 15.80
N GLU A 149 -4.75 -13.35 16.84
CA GLU A 149 -5.13 -13.04 18.23
C GLU A 149 -5.15 -11.52 18.49
N PRO A 150 -6.26 -10.94 18.97
CA PRO A 150 -6.38 -9.49 19.15
C PRO A 150 -5.33 -8.87 20.07
N TYR A 151 -4.82 -9.63 21.05
CA TYR A 151 -3.74 -9.17 21.93
C TYR A 151 -2.45 -8.89 21.14
N ARG A 152 -2.12 -9.72 20.14
CA ARG A 152 -0.92 -9.53 19.31
C ARG A 152 -1.03 -8.25 18.50
N ILE A 153 -2.18 -8.00 17.87
CA ILE A 153 -2.44 -6.79 17.09
C ILE A 153 -2.21 -5.54 17.96
N ARG A 154 -2.82 -5.49 19.15
CA ARG A 154 -2.66 -4.35 20.07
C ARG A 154 -1.21 -4.18 20.54
N LYS A 155 -0.53 -5.29 20.85
CA LYS A 155 0.87 -5.25 21.31
C LYS A 155 1.79 -4.70 20.22
N GLU A 156 1.64 -5.14 18.97
CA GLU A 156 2.47 -4.67 17.85
C GLU A 156 2.11 -3.23 17.47
N ALA A 157 0.83 -2.85 17.51
CA ALA A 157 0.43 -1.47 17.24
C ALA A 157 1.02 -0.49 18.27
N ALA A 158 0.99 -0.86 19.57
CA ALA A 158 1.53 -0.04 20.65
C ALA A 158 3.07 0.01 20.70
N SER A 159 3.77 -0.93 20.05
CA SER A 159 5.24 -0.94 19.99
C SER A 159 5.80 -0.08 18.86
N TYR A 160 4.93 0.38 17.94
CA TYR A 160 5.34 1.14 16.79
C TYR A 160 5.57 2.61 17.14
N GLU A 161 6.63 3.21 16.56
CA GLU A 161 7.07 4.57 16.91
C GLU A 161 6.06 5.65 16.49
N MET A 162 5.42 5.48 15.33
CA MET A 162 4.44 6.43 14.82
C MET A 162 3.04 5.88 14.99
N PHE A 163 2.38 6.33 16.04
CA PHE A 163 1.07 5.84 16.40
C PHE A 163 0.14 6.98 16.81
N ILE A 164 -1.16 6.80 16.59
CA ILE A 164 -2.23 7.65 17.11
C ILE A 164 -3.04 6.81 18.09
N THR A 165 -3.41 7.42 19.21
CA THR A 165 -4.33 6.83 20.19
C THR A 165 -5.58 7.67 20.26
N VAL A 166 -6.73 7.02 20.23
CA VAL A 166 -8.01 7.64 20.59
C VAL A 166 -8.40 7.15 21.96
N ARG A 167 -8.67 8.05 22.90
CA ARG A 167 -9.16 7.73 24.25
C ARG A 167 -10.25 8.72 24.65
N ASP A 168 -11.40 8.20 25.07
CA ASP A 168 -12.54 9.01 25.51
C ASP A 168 -12.96 10.07 24.46
N GLY A 169 -12.84 9.73 23.17
CA GLY A 169 -13.14 10.64 22.05
C GLY A 169 -12.07 11.68 21.75
N PHE A 170 -10.85 11.54 22.28
CA PHE A 170 -9.73 12.44 21.99
C PHE A 170 -8.60 11.71 21.27
N ALA A 171 -8.27 12.16 20.07
CA ALA A 171 -7.13 11.64 19.30
C ALA A 171 -5.84 12.36 19.71
N ASN A 172 -4.78 11.58 19.97
CA ASN A 172 -3.47 12.10 20.36
C ASN A 172 -2.32 11.25 19.82
N THR A 173 -1.10 11.79 19.85
CA THR A 173 0.14 11.10 19.47
C THR A 173 1.31 11.61 20.31
N THR A 174 2.38 10.82 20.38
CA THR A 174 3.67 11.25 20.94
C THR A 174 4.72 11.59 19.87
N SER A 175 4.42 11.30 18.61
CA SER A 175 5.30 11.57 17.46
C SER A 175 5.14 13.02 16.98
N ASP A 176 6.24 13.76 16.85
CA ASP A 176 6.27 15.09 16.25
C ASP A 176 6.48 15.06 14.72
N TRP A 177 6.54 13.86 14.12
CA TRP A 177 6.74 13.70 12.69
C TRP A 177 5.56 14.24 11.88
N PHE A 178 5.85 14.99 10.81
CA PHE A 178 4.83 15.75 10.08
C PHE A 178 3.73 14.87 9.48
N TRP A 179 4.05 13.68 8.95
CA TRP A 179 3.03 12.76 8.44
C TRP A 179 2.08 12.31 9.56
N THR A 180 2.60 12.02 10.76
CA THR A 180 1.76 11.63 11.89
C THR A 180 0.83 12.77 12.30
N GLN A 181 1.31 14.01 12.27
CA GLN A 181 0.50 15.20 12.58
C GLN A 181 -0.63 15.42 11.55
N ILE A 182 -0.36 15.24 10.26
CA ILE A 182 -1.40 15.32 9.21
C ILE A 182 -2.48 14.26 9.43
N TRP A 183 -2.09 13.02 9.72
CA TRP A 183 -3.05 11.96 10.04
C TRP A 183 -3.82 12.28 11.32
N LEU A 184 -3.16 12.77 12.36
CA LEU A 184 -3.80 13.18 13.61
C LEU A 184 -4.88 14.24 13.37
N ASP A 185 -4.61 15.24 12.53
CA ASP A 185 -5.59 16.27 12.20
C ASP A 185 -6.80 15.69 11.46
N LEU A 186 -6.63 14.67 10.62
CA LEU A 186 -7.75 13.92 10.04
C LEU A 186 -8.57 13.21 11.13
N PHE A 187 -7.91 12.48 12.04
CA PHE A 187 -8.58 11.77 13.13
C PHE A 187 -9.39 12.72 14.03
N ARG A 188 -8.86 13.91 14.34
CA ARG A 188 -9.57 14.95 15.10
C ARG A 188 -10.87 15.43 14.45
N THR A 189 -11.03 15.26 13.14
CA THR A 189 -12.30 15.63 12.47
C THR A 189 -13.46 14.66 12.77
N ILE A 190 -13.15 13.49 13.31
CA ILE A 190 -14.09 12.39 13.57
C ILE A 190 -13.91 11.74 14.95
N GLU A 191 -13.06 12.30 15.82
CA GLU A 191 -12.63 11.67 17.08
C GLU A 191 -13.78 11.37 18.05
N ASP A 192 -14.82 12.20 18.01
CA ASP A 192 -16.05 12.05 18.78
C ASP A 192 -16.90 10.84 18.36
N MET A 193 -16.68 10.33 17.15
CA MET A 193 -17.38 9.18 16.57
C MET A 193 -16.56 7.87 16.67
N LEU A 194 -15.32 7.93 17.14
CA LEU A 194 -14.41 6.78 17.18
C LEU A 194 -14.40 6.11 18.57
N PRO A 195 -14.34 4.77 18.64
CA PRO A 195 -14.05 4.08 19.89
C PRO A 195 -12.58 4.24 20.29
N ASP A 196 -12.26 3.86 21.52
CA ASP A 196 -10.88 3.73 21.98
C ASP A 196 -10.09 2.77 21.09
N MET A 197 -9.00 3.26 20.51
CA MET A 197 -8.16 2.47 19.61
C MET A 197 -6.72 2.98 19.53
N ASP A 198 -5.83 2.09 19.11
CA ASP A 198 -4.42 2.37 18.80
C ASP A 198 -4.20 2.14 17.31
N ILE A 199 -3.71 3.17 16.61
CA ILE A 199 -3.47 3.16 15.17
C ILE A 199 -1.97 3.30 14.94
N ALA A 200 -1.32 2.23 14.52
CA ALA A 200 0.06 2.29 14.03
C ALA A 200 0.09 2.79 12.59
N LEU A 201 0.93 3.78 12.30
CA LEU A 201 1.00 4.46 11.01
C LEU A 201 2.37 4.29 10.38
N ASN A 202 2.43 3.72 9.18
CA ASN A 202 3.64 3.78 8.37
C ASN A 202 3.73 5.15 7.67
N PRO A 203 4.75 5.99 7.97
CA PRO A 203 4.91 7.29 7.30
C PRO A 203 5.69 7.19 5.98
N MET A 204 6.19 6.01 5.64
CA MET A 204 7.12 5.81 4.53
C MET A 204 6.37 5.43 3.27
N ASP A 205 6.97 5.74 2.12
CA ASP A 205 6.41 5.41 0.80
C ASP A 205 6.34 3.90 0.55
N GLU A 206 7.15 3.11 1.26
CA GLU A 206 7.24 1.65 1.12
C GLU A 206 6.42 0.93 2.21
N PRO A 207 5.76 -0.19 1.89
CA PRO A 207 5.05 -0.99 2.89
C PRO A 207 6.02 -1.58 3.93
N ARG A 208 5.54 -1.73 5.17
CA ARG A 208 6.33 -2.29 6.29
C ARG A 208 6.02 -3.74 6.60
N MET A 209 4.99 -4.30 5.98
CA MET A 209 4.61 -5.69 6.14
C MET A 209 4.73 -6.39 4.80
N VAL A 210 5.57 -7.41 4.76
CA VAL A 210 5.67 -8.35 3.64
C VAL A 210 5.35 -9.73 4.22
N VAL A 211 4.25 -10.31 3.77
CA VAL A 211 3.74 -11.57 4.31
C VAL A 211 3.86 -12.65 3.22
N PRO A 212 4.51 -13.79 3.50
CA PRO A 212 4.50 -14.93 2.58
C PRO A 212 3.07 -15.34 2.22
N TRP A 213 2.88 -15.78 0.97
CA TRP A 213 1.56 -16.16 0.47
C TRP A 213 0.92 -17.27 1.31
N GLU A 214 1.71 -18.24 1.76
CA GLU A 214 1.27 -19.36 2.58
C GLU A 214 0.74 -18.90 3.94
N ASP A 215 1.40 -17.93 4.57
CA ASP A 215 0.98 -17.37 5.84
C ASP A 215 -0.32 -16.57 5.67
N MET A 216 -0.41 -15.77 4.61
CA MET A 216 -1.62 -15.04 4.26
C MET A 216 -2.82 -15.99 4.10
N ALA A 217 -2.65 -17.06 3.31
CA ALA A 217 -3.69 -18.06 3.09
C ALA A 217 -4.16 -18.72 4.41
N GLN A 218 -3.24 -19.01 5.33
CA GLN A 218 -3.58 -19.58 6.64
C GLN A 218 -4.40 -18.62 7.52
N TYR A 219 -4.11 -17.31 7.46
CA TYR A 219 -4.88 -16.32 8.20
C TYR A 219 -6.27 -16.12 7.61
N MET A 220 -6.37 -16.13 6.28
CA MET A 220 -7.66 -16.05 5.56
C MET A 220 -8.56 -17.27 5.85
N GLU A 221 -8.00 -18.48 5.99
CA GLU A 221 -8.78 -19.67 6.35
C GLU A 221 -9.35 -19.60 7.79
N LYS A 222 -8.70 -18.84 8.67
CA LYS A 222 -9.11 -18.68 10.08
C LYS A 222 -10.02 -17.47 10.32
N ALA A 223 -10.15 -16.59 9.33
CA ALA A 223 -10.98 -15.39 9.37
C ALA A 223 -12.48 -15.74 9.29
#